data_AF-A0A1G7G752-F1
#
_entry.id   AF-A0A1G7G752-F1
#
_cell.length_a   1.000
_cell.length_b   1.000
_cell.length_c   1.000
_cell.angle_alpha   90.00
_cell.angle_beta   90.00
_cell.angle_gamma   90.00
#
_symmetry.space_group_name_H-M   'P 1'
#
loop_
_entity.id
_entity.type
_entity.pdbx_description
1 polymer ?
#
loop_
_entity_poly.entity_id
_entity_poly.type
_entity_poly.pdbx_seq_one_letter_code
_entity_poly.pdbx_strand_id
1 'polypeptide(L)' 'MDEWLQARIAEAWALVRKGDTFGIGRRFLIQHGAI' A
#
# COMPACT_ATOMS: atom_id res chain seq x y z
N MET A 1 13.43 -3.77 -9.23
CA MET A 1 12.23 -3.23 -8.56
C MET A 1 12.69 -1.96 -7.86
N ASP A 2 11.99 -0.85 -8.03
CA ASP A 2 12.36 0.43 -7.40
C ASP A 2 12.23 0.32 -5.87
N GLU A 3 13.31 0.54 -5.13
CA GLU A 3 13.36 0.45 -3.66
C GLU A 3 12.34 1.39 -3.01
N TRP A 4 12.09 2.55 -3.63
CA TRP A 4 11.08 3.49 -3.15
C TRP A 4 9.68 2.89 -3.25
N LEU A 5 9.36 2.27 -4.40
CA LEU A 5 8.06 1.64 -4.63
C LEU A 5 7.84 0.47 -3.65
N GLN A 6 8.86 -0.35 -3.41
CA GLN A 6 8.77 -1.45 -2.44
C GLN A 6 8.48 -0.94 -1.02
N ALA A 7 9.14 0.14 -0.60
CA ALA A 7 8.88 0.75 0.70
C ALA A 7 7.42 1.28 0.79
N ARG A 8 6.91 1.93 -0.27
CA ARG A 8 5.52 2.42 -0.29
C ARG A 8 4.50 1.28 -0.25
N ILE A 9 4.75 0.17 -0.95
CA ILE A 9 3.91 -1.03 -0.89
C ILE A 9 3.88 -1.60 0.54
N ALA A 10 5.02 -1.67 1.22
CA ALA A 10 5.10 -2.15 2.61
C ALA A 10 4.31 -1.26 3.58
N GLU A 11 4.40 0.06 3.43
CA GLU A 11 3.62 1.02 4.22
C GLU A 11 2.12 0.93 3.95
N ALA A 12 1.72 0.79 2.68
CA ALA A 12 0.32 0.62 2.31
C ALA A 12 -0.28 -0.64 2.95
N TRP A 13 0.47 -1.74 2.97
CA TRP A 13 0.08 -2.94 3.71
C TRP A 13 -0.01 -2.72 5.22
N ALA A 14 0.90 -1.92 5.80
CA ALA A 14 0.84 -1.59 7.22
C ALA A 14 -0.41 -0.75 7.56
N LEU A 15 -0.81 0.18 6.69
CA LEU A 15 -2.07 0.92 6.83
C LEU A 15 -3.28 -0.01 6.79
N VAL A 16 -3.33 -0.95 5.83
CA VAL A 16 -4.41 -1.93 5.73
C VAL A 16 -4.53 -2.75 7.01
N ARG A 17 -3.41 -3.24 7.57
CA ARG A 17 -3.41 -4.00 8.84
C ARG A 17 -3.84 -3.18 10.06
N LYS A 18 -3.63 -1.86 10.05
CA LYS A 18 -4.05 -0.95 11.13
C LYS A 18 -5.52 -0.53 11.04
N GLY A 19 -6.22 -0.95 9.98
CA GLY A 19 -7.59 -0.51 9.70
C GLY A 19 -7.59 0.75 8.86
N ASP A 20 -7.27 0.59 7.57
CA ASP A 20 -7.22 1.66 6.56
C ASP A 20 -8.59 2.34 6.37
N THR A 21 -8.94 3.24 7.28
CA THR A 21 -10.24 3.91 7.38
C THR A 21 -10.63 4.65 6.11
N PHE A 22 -9.67 5.28 5.45
CA PHE A 22 -9.90 6.10 4.25
C PHE A 22 -9.61 5.34 2.95
N GLY A 23 -9.24 4.05 3.02
CA GLY A 23 -8.90 3.22 1.87
C GLY A 23 -7.66 3.67 1.11
N ILE A 24 -6.77 4.44 1.73
CA ILE A 24 -5.58 5.02 1.07
C ILE A 24 -4.59 3.91 0.73
N GLY A 25 -4.29 3.04 1.70
CA GLY A 25 -3.38 1.92 1.50
C GLY A 25 -3.92 0.96 0.44
N ARG A 26 -5.22 0.63 0.51
CA ARG A 26 -5.87 -0.24 -0.48
C ARG A 26 -5.82 0.32 -1.90
N ARG A 27 -6.14 1.62 -2.09
CA ARG A 27 -6.08 2.27 -3.42
C ARG A 27 -4.65 2.29 -3.97
N PHE A 28 -3.66 2.57 -3.13
CA PHE A 28 -2.26 2.56 -3.54
C PHE A 28 -1.84 1.18 -4.06
N LEU A 29 -2.23 0.11 -3.36
CA LEU A 29 -1.90 -1.26 -3.75
C LEU A 29 -2.55 -1.64 -5.10
N ILE A 30 -3.81 -1.28 -5.32
CA ILE A 30 -4.52 -1.51 -6.59
C ILE A 30 -3.83 -0.79 -7.74
N GLN A 31 -3.47 0.49 -7.55
CA GLN A 31 -2.82 1.30 -8.58
C GLN A 31 -1.49 0.70 -9.05
N HIS A 32 -0.79 -0.02 -8.16
CA HIS A 32 0.52 -0.61 -8.45
C HIS A 32 0.46 -2.13 -8.66
N GLY A 33 -0.74 -2.73 -8.81
CA GLY A 33 -0.91 -4.15 -9.09
C GLY A 33 -0.40 -5.08 -7.98
N ALA A 34 -0.39 -4.60 -6.73
CA ALA A 34 0.03 -5.37 -5.57
C ALA A 34 -1.11 -6.20 -4.95
N ILE A 35 -2.36 -5.96 -5.38
CA ILE A 35 -3.57 -6.74 -5.14
C ILE A 35 -4.50 -6.68 -6.35
#